data_AF-A0A7Y8I3Y8-F1
#
_entry.id   AF-A0A7Y8I3Y8-F1
#
_cell.length_a   1.000
_cell.length_b   1.000
_cell.length_c   1.000
_cell.angle_alpha   90.00
_cell.angle_beta   90.00
_cell.angle_gamma   90.00
#
_symmetry.space_group_name_H-M   'P 1'
#
loop_
_entity.id
_entity.type
_entity.pdbx_description
1 polymer ?
#
loop_
_entity_poly.entity_id
_entity_poly.type
_entity_poly.pdbx_seq_one_letter_code
_entity_poly.pdbx_strand_id
1 'polypeptide(L)'
;PVRDRTLFYWDAETLCAVRRGPWKLHRVTREVEWKAKSTRHERPLLYHLEHDPSEKYDVSAEHPEVVRELSSLLDEHEARVERGAPQR
;
A
#
# COMPACT_ATOMS: atom_id res chain seq x y z
N PRO A 1 15.54 8.69 -15.93
CA PRO A 1 14.96 9.08 -14.62
C PRO A 1 13.73 8.23 -14.26
N VAL A 2 13.80 7.48 -13.17
CA VAL A 2 12.62 6.82 -12.57
C VAL A 2 11.61 7.91 -12.24
N ARG A 3 10.38 7.80 -12.76
CA ARG A 3 9.33 8.80 -12.52
C ARG A 3 8.97 8.78 -11.04
N ASP A 4 9.05 9.91 -10.35
CA ASP A 4 8.47 10.14 -9.01
C ASP A 4 6.94 10.17 -9.15
N ARG A 5 6.34 9.02 -9.40
CA ARG A 5 4.88 8.86 -9.51
C ARG A 5 4.40 8.07 -8.30
N THR A 6 3.43 8.63 -7.60
CA THR A 6 2.68 7.93 -6.55
C THR A 6 1.66 6.99 -7.19
N LEU A 7 1.66 5.73 -6.76
CA LEU A 7 0.75 4.69 -7.23
C LEU A 7 -0.09 4.18 -6.05
N PHE A 8 -1.40 4.11 -6.22
CA PHE A 8 -2.33 3.55 -5.23
C PHE A 8 -2.84 2.19 -5.72
N TYR A 9 -2.86 1.21 -4.83
CA TYR A 9 -3.25 -0.16 -5.15
C TYR A 9 -4.57 -0.48 -4.45
N TRP A 10 -5.58 -0.79 -5.25
CA TRP A 10 -6.91 -1.14 -4.80
C TRP A 10 -7.19 -2.63 -5.04
N ASP A 11 -7.88 -3.25 -4.09
CA ASP A 11 -8.53 -4.54 -4.27
C ASP A 11 -10.03 -4.33 -4.08
N ALA A 12 -10.77 -4.37 -5.19
CA ALA A 12 -12.15 -3.93 -5.28
C ALA A 12 -12.35 -2.55 -4.61
N GLU A 13 -13.00 -2.54 -3.45
CA GLU A 13 -13.37 -1.34 -2.72
C GLU A 13 -12.36 -0.93 -1.64
N THR A 14 -11.29 -1.70 -1.46
CA THR A 14 -10.31 -1.53 -0.39
C THR A 14 -9.03 -0.91 -0.92
N LEU A 15 -8.61 0.23 -0.36
CA LEU A 15 -7.30 0.81 -0.61
C LEU A 15 -6.25 0.05 0.20
N CYS A 16 -5.46 -0.78 -0.47
CA CYS A 16 -4.58 -1.73 0.19
C CYS A 16 -3.16 -1.17 0.41
N ALA A 17 -2.61 -0.48 -0.58
CA ALA A 17 -1.21 -0.05 -0.55
C ALA A 17 -0.95 1.23 -1.35
N VAL A 18 0.18 1.87 -1.06
CA VAL A 18 0.74 2.98 -1.84
C VAL A 18 2.20 2.72 -2.17
N ARG A 19 2.66 3.15 -3.34
CA ARG A 19 4.07 3.18 -3.72
C ARG A 19 4.48 4.59 -4.13
N ARG A 20 5.64 5.03 -3.65
CA ARG A 20 6.32 6.22 -4.13
C ARG A 20 7.83 5.95 -4.19
N GLY A 21 8.41 6.11 -5.37
CA GLY A 21 9.81 5.73 -5.61
C GLY A 21 10.06 4.23 -5.32
N PRO A 22 11.09 3.89 -4.52
CA PRO A 22 11.40 2.51 -4.15
C PRO A 22 10.50 1.98 -3.03
N TRP A 23 9.82 2.85 -2.29
CA TRP A 23 9.07 2.49 -1.10
C TRP A 23 7.64 2.08 -1.44
N LYS A 24 7.19 0.95 -0.89
CA LYS A 24 5.80 0.50 -0.95
C LYS A 24 5.29 0.14 0.43
N LEU A 25 4.15 0.72 0.80
CA LEU A 25 3.50 0.52 2.09
C LEU A 25 2.17 -0.19 1.92
N HIS A 26 1.94 -1.25 2.69
CA HIS A 26 0.69 -2.01 2.74
C HIS A 26 -0.05 -1.80 4.06
N ARG A 27 -1.34 -1.45 3.97
CA ARG A 27 -2.30 -1.54 5.10
C ARG A 27 -3.03 -2.87 5.11
N VAL A 28 -3.21 -3.47 3.94
CA VAL A 28 -3.92 -4.73 3.75
C VAL A 28 -3.12 -5.62 2.81
N THR A 29 -2.84 -6.85 3.23
CA THR A 29 -2.26 -7.88 2.37
C THR A 29 -3.28 -8.98 2.08
N ARG A 30 -3.16 -9.65 0.95
CA ARG A 30 -3.92 -10.86 0.62
C ARG A 30 -2.93 -11.95 0.26
N GLU A 31 -3.12 -13.15 0.79
CA GLU A 31 -2.34 -14.31 0.37
C GLU A 31 -2.78 -14.80 -1.02
N VAL A 32 -1.90 -15.49 -1.74
CA VAL A 32 -2.13 -15.84 -3.16
C VAL A 32 -3.25 -16.88 -3.35
N GLU A 33 -3.68 -17.55 -2.28
CA GLU A 33 -4.72 -18.57 -2.38
C GLU A 33 -6.08 -17.96 -2.79
N TRP A 34 -6.78 -18.66 -3.69
CA TRP A 34 -8.08 -18.25 -4.25
C TRP A 34 -9.18 -17.95 -3.20
N LYS A 35 -8.99 -18.43 -1.96
CA LYS A 35 -9.90 -18.18 -0.82
C LYS A 35 -9.23 -17.42 0.33
N ALA A 36 -8.03 -16.89 0.13
CA ALA A 36 -7.30 -16.18 1.15
C ALA A 36 -8.09 -14.96 1.63
N LYS A 37 -8.20 -14.83 2.95
CA LYS A 37 -8.72 -13.62 3.57
C LYS A 37 -7.69 -12.51 3.40
N SER A 38 -8.19 -11.29 3.18
CA SER A 38 -7.36 -10.11 3.33
C SER A 38 -7.04 -9.91 4.81
N THR A 39 -5.79 -9.64 5.12
CA THR A 39 -5.32 -9.32 6.46
C THR A 39 -5.08 -7.82 6.53
N ARG A 40 -5.86 -7.13 7.36
CA ARG A 40 -5.62 -5.73 7.70
C ARG A 40 -4.60 -5.67 8.83
N HIS A 41 -3.55 -4.90 8.63
CA HIS A 41 -2.48 -4.78 9.62
C HIS A 41 -2.75 -3.59 10.54
N GLU A 42 -2.61 -3.80 11.86
CA GLU A 42 -2.66 -2.71 12.84
C GLU A 42 -1.49 -1.73 12.64
N ARG A 43 -0.33 -2.26 12.25
CA ARG A 43 0.84 -1.50 11.81
C ARG A 43 1.10 -1.79 10.34
N PRO A 44 1.14 -0.78 9.47
CA PRO A 44 1.38 -1.01 8.06
C PRO A 44 2.78 -1.59 7.82
N LEU A 45 2.89 -2.43 6.80
CA LEU A 45 4.16 -3.03 6.36
C LEU A 45 4.83 -2.13 5.34
N LEU A 46 6.15 -2.01 5.38
CA LEU A 46 6.93 -1.19 4.47
C LEU A 46 8.03 -2.03 3.81
N TYR A 47 8.13 -1.93 2.49
CA TYR A 47 9.14 -2.64 1.69
C TYR A 47 9.91 -1.67 0.78
N HIS A 48 11.18 -1.99 0.55
CA HIS A 48 12.05 -1.28 -0.39
C HIS A 48 12.20 -2.11 -1.68
N LEU A 49 11.37 -1.84 -2.69
CA LEU A 49 11.20 -2.70 -3.87
C LEU A 49 12.44 -2.82 -4.79
N GLU A 50 13.39 -1.89 -4.71
CA GLU A 50 14.65 -2.01 -5.46
C GLU A 50 15.61 -3.03 -4.83
N HIS A 51 15.47 -3.30 -3.53
CA HIS A 51 16.27 -4.29 -2.80
C HIS A 51 15.49 -5.58 -2.54
N ASP A 52 14.18 -5.46 -2.38
CA ASP A 52 13.26 -6.56 -2.12
C ASP A 52 12.01 -6.44 -3.01
N PRO A 53 12.15 -6.76 -4.32
CA PRO A 53 11.01 -6.79 -5.23
C PRO A 53 9.97 -7.86 -4.86
N SER A 54 10.34 -8.80 -3.99
CA SER A 54 9.48 -9.89 -3.52
C SER A 54 8.70 -9.58 -2.24
N GLU A 55 8.90 -8.40 -1.63
CA GLU A 55 8.17 -7.93 -0.45
C GLU A 55 8.23 -8.93 0.74
N LYS A 56 9.41 -9.48 0.99
CA LYS A 56 9.69 -10.46 2.06
C LYS A 56 10.17 -9.83 3.37
N TYR A 57 10.80 -8.66 3.32
CA TYR A 57 11.47 -8.05 4.45
C TYR A 57 10.78 -6.73 4.84
N ASP A 58 9.93 -6.79 5.87
CA ASP A 58 9.33 -5.59 6.43
C ASP A 58 10.38 -4.75 7.15
N VAL A 59 10.51 -3.49 6.73
CA VAL A 59 11.43 -2.49 7.30
C VAL A 59 10.67 -1.31 7.91
N SER A 60 9.38 -1.49 8.23
CA SER A 60 8.51 -0.46 8.80
C SER A 60 9.03 0.11 10.13
N ALA A 61 9.61 -0.74 10.98
CA ALA A 61 10.16 -0.34 12.27
C ALA A 61 11.44 0.49 12.17
N GLU A 62 12.21 0.30 11.08
CA GLU A 62 13.49 0.98 10.84
C GLU A 62 13.28 2.35 10.15
N HIS A 63 12.15 2.53 9.46
CA HIS A 63 11.84 3.75 8.68
C HIS A 63 10.48 4.37 9.05
N PRO A 64 10.27 4.77 10.32
CA PRO A 64 8.99 5.31 10.77
C PRO A 64 8.58 6.61 10.07
N GLU A 65 9.53 7.40 9.58
CA GLU A 65 9.29 8.61 8.79
C GLU A 65 8.66 8.30 7.42
N VAL A 66 9.15 7.27 6.74
CA VAL A 66 8.60 6.82 5.44
C VAL A 66 7.21 6.25 5.64
N VAL A 67 7.01 5.49 6.72
CA VAL A 67 5.68 4.96 7.10
C VAL A 67 4.68 6.10 7.28
N ARG A 68 5.07 7.17 7.98
CA ARG A 68 4.21 8.34 8.21
C ARG A 68 3.86 9.07 6.92
N GLU A 69 4.86 9.34 6.07
CA GLU A 69 4.64 10.01 4.77
C GLU A 69 3.66 9.22 3.90
N LEU A 70 3.94 7.93 3.69
CA LEU A 70 3.12 7.09 2.83
C LEU A 70 1.73 6.85 3.42
N SER A 71 1.60 6.78 4.74
CA SER A 71 0.30 6.70 5.40
C SER A 71 -0.52 7.97 5.17
N SER A 72 0.08 9.17 5.24
CA SER A 72 -0.61 10.42 4.92
C SER A 72 -1.12 10.43 3.48
N LEU A 73 -0.30 9.98 2.54
CA LEU A 73 -0.71 9.89 1.12
C LEU A 73 -1.92 8.97 0.92
N LEU A 74 -1.98 7.85 1.65
CA LEU A 74 -3.13 6.95 1.62
C LEU A 74 -4.39 7.63 2.17
N ASP A 75 -4.27 8.30 3.32
CA ASP A 75 -5.41 8.99 3.97
C ASP A 75 -5.93 10.14 3.09
N GLU A 76 -5.03 10.93 2.52
CA GLU A 76 -5.37 12.02 1.60
C GLU A 76 -6.04 11.52 0.32
N HIS A 77 -5.56 10.40 -0.24
CA HIS A 77 -6.17 9.80 -1.42
C HIS A 77 -7.55 9.25 -1.11
N GLU A 78 -7.70 8.49 -0.02
CA GLU A 78 -8.98 7.92 0.39
C GLU A 78 -10.04 9.01 0.66
N ALA A 79 -9.64 10.12 1.29
CA ALA A 79 -10.54 11.25 1.55
C ALA A 79 -11.00 11.99 0.28
N ARG A 80 -10.24 11.90 -0.82
CA ARG A 80 -10.56 12.55 -2.11
C ARG A 80 -11.32 11.65 -3.07
N VAL A 81 -11.40 10.34 -2.81
CA VAL A 81 -12.07 9.40 -3.70
C VAL A 81 -13.59 9.53 -3.54
N GLU A 82 -14.24 9.98 -4.60
CA GLU A 82 -15.69 9.85 -4.76
C GLU A 82 -16.00 8.51 -5.42
N ARG A 83 -16.75 7.66 -4.72
CA ARG A 83 -17.09 6.32 -5.22
C ARG A 83 -18.25 6.44 -6.23
N GLY A 84 -18.00 5.95 -7.44
CA GLY A 84 -19.05 5.80 -8.44
C GLY A 84 -20.11 4.78 -8.02
N ALA A 85 -21.29 4.86 -8.61
CA ALA A 85 -22.33 3.87 -8.40
C ALA A 85 -21.82 2.47 -8.79
N PRO A 86 -22.18 1.41 -8.03
CA PRO A 86 -21.78 0.06 -8.37
C PRO A 86 -22.30 -0.30 -9.76
N GLN A 87 -21.38 -0.67 -10.66
CA GLN A 87 -21.71 -1.17 -11.99
C GLN A 87 -22.26 -2.59 -11.83
N ARG A 88 -23.56 -2.77 -12.09
CA ARG A 88 -24.22 -4.06 -12.23
C ARG A 88 -24.53 -4.32 -13.70
#